data_AF-A0A945CPF7-F1
#
_entry.id   AF-A0A945CPF7-F1
#
_cell.length_a   1.000
_cell.length_b   1.000
_cell.length_c   1.000
_cell.angle_alpha   90.00
_cell.angle_beta   90.00
_cell.angle_gamma   90.00
#
_symmetry.space_group_name_H-M   'P 1'
#
loop_
_entity.id
_entity.type
_entity.pdbx_description
1 polymer ?
#
loop_
_entity_poly.entity_id
_entity_poly.type
_entity_poly.pdbx_seq_one_letter_code
_entity_poly.pdbx_strand_id
1 'polypeptide(L)' 'MQKTDRARVERAARIYASNKEASSALGIALGSFGRLCQQYGIETPYARRRRRRAAREHTI' A
#
# COMPACT_ATOMS: atom_id res chain seq x y z
N MET A 1 -15.13 -13.83 -7.93
CA MET A 1 -13.97 -12.98 -7.56
C MET A 1 -14.26 -12.37 -6.19
N GLN A 2 -13.57 -12.78 -5.13
CA GLN A 2 -13.77 -12.24 -3.78
C GLN A 2 -13.51 -10.73 -3.84
N LYS A 3 -14.52 -9.90 -3.54
CA LYS A 3 -14.31 -8.46 -3.40
C LYS A 3 -13.45 -8.26 -2.16
N THR A 4 -12.14 -8.12 -2.34
CA THR A 4 -11.24 -7.75 -1.24
C THR A 4 -11.74 -6.43 -0.70
N ASP A 5 -12.25 -6.47 0.53
CA ASP A 5 -12.92 -5.31 1.12
C ASP A 5 -11.97 -4.12 1.19
N ARG A 6 -12.42 -2.96 0.70
CA ARG A 6 -11.61 -1.73 0.68
C ARG A 6 -11.03 -1.43 2.05
N ALA A 7 -11.80 -1.66 3.12
CA ALA A 7 -11.35 -1.40 4.49
C ALA A 7 -10.20 -2.35 4.90
N ARG A 8 -10.19 -3.60 4.42
CA ARG A 8 -9.06 -4.52 4.64
C ARG A 8 -7.80 -4.04 3.92
N VAL A 9 -7.92 -3.60 2.67
CA VAL A 9 -6.79 -3.07 1.90
C VAL A 9 -6.24 -1.80 2.56
N GLU A 10 -7.12 -0.90 3.00
CA GLU A 10 -6.73 0.34 3.67
C GLU A 10 -6.03 0.06 5.00
N ARG A 11 -6.61 -0.82 5.83
CA ARG A 11 -6.00 -1.23 7.10
C ARG A 11 -4.62 -1.82 6.88
N ALA A 12 -4.45 -2.70 5.88
CA ALA A 12 -3.15 -3.27 5.56
C ALA A 12 -2.14 -2.19 5.10
N ALA A 13 -2.56 -1.25 4.25
CA ALA A 13 -1.70 -0.15 3.80
C ALA A 13 -1.28 0.80 4.94
N ARG A 14 -2.12 0.95 5.97
CA ARG A 14 -1.83 1.76 7.15
C ARG A 14 -0.94 1.04 8.17
N ILE A 15 -1.24 -0.22 8.48
CA ILE A 15 -0.53 -1.00 9.52
C ILE A 15 0.86 -1.43 9.04
N TYR A 16 0.97 -1.92 7.82
CA TYR A 16 2.22 -2.51 7.34
C TYR A 16 3.18 -1.47 6.77
N ALA A 17 4.47 -1.71 6.97
CA ALA A 17 5.53 -0.83 6.49
C ALA A 17 5.79 -1.03 4.98
N SER A 18 5.54 -2.22 4.45
CA SER A 18 5.82 -2.57 3.05
C SER A 18 4.63 -3.20 2.32
N ASN A 19 4.64 -3.07 0.99
CA ASN A 19 3.66 -3.74 0.12
C ASN A 19 3.75 -5.28 0.25
N LYS A 20 4.95 -5.83 0.56
CA LYS A 20 5.19 -7.27 0.75
C LYS A 20 4.49 -7.81 1.99
N GLU A 21 4.62 -7.13 3.11
CA GLU A 21 3.93 -7.51 4.36
C GLU A 21 2.42 -7.36 4.21
N ALA A 22 1.97 -6.26 3.60
CA ALA A 22 0.54 -6.04 3.35
C ALA A 22 -0.06 -7.10 2.43
N SER A 23 0.64 -7.49 1.35
CA SER A 23 0.17 -8.54 0.45
C SER A 23 0.17 -9.91 1.14
N SER A 24 1.19 -10.21 1.94
CA SER A 24 1.29 -11.44 2.72
C SER A 24 0.15 -11.57 3.75
N ALA A 25 -0.14 -10.50 4.48
CA ALA A 25 -1.21 -10.47 5.48
C ALA A 25 -2.62 -10.60 4.88
N LEU A 26 -2.80 -10.11 3.65
CA LEU A 26 -4.05 -10.26 2.90
C LEU A 26 -4.14 -11.59 2.14
N GLY A 27 -3.07 -12.38 2.08
CA GLY A 27 -3.01 -13.63 1.32
C GLY A 27 -3.11 -13.41 -0.19
N ILE A 28 -2.63 -12.27 -0.70
CA ILE A 28 -2.70 -11.91 -2.12
C ILE A 28 -1.31 -11.73 -2.71
N ALA A 29 -1.22 -11.82 -4.04
CA ALA A 29 0.02 -11.51 -4.75
C ALA A 29 0.39 -10.02 -4.60
N LEU A 30 1.69 -9.72 -4.51
CA LEU A 30 2.22 -8.37 -4.36
C LEU A 30 1.69 -7.38 -5.44
N GLY A 31 1.64 -7.83 -6.69
CA GLY A 31 1.11 -7.01 -7.80
C GLY A 31 -0.39 -6.74 -7.68
N SER A 32 -1.15 -7.66 -7.09
CA SER A 32 -2.59 -7.48 -6.85
C SER A 32 -2.82 -6.41 -5.79
N PHE A 33 -2.01 -6.36 -4.74
CA PHE A 33 -2.11 -5.32 -3.70
C PHE A 33 -1.92 -3.92 -4.29
N GLY A 34 -0.89 -3.72 -5.13
CA GLY A 34 -0.67 -2.42 -5.78
C GLY A 34 -1.85 -1.98 -6.66
N ARG A 35 -2.44 -2.91 -7.41
CA ARG A 35 -3.61 -2.65 -8.26
C ARG A 35 -4.86 -2.31 -7.43
N LEU A 36 -5.10 -3.03 -6.33
CA LEU A 36 -6.20 -2.74 -5.40
C LEU A 36 -6.04 -1.37 -4.75
N CYS A 37 -4.82 -1.01 -4.34
CA CYS A 37 -4.55 0.32 -3.81
C CYS A 37 -4.87 1.42 -4.82
N GLN A 38 -4.46 1.28 -6.09
CA GLN A 38 -4.86 2.23 -7.14
C GLN A 38 -6.38 2.28 -7.35
N GLN A 39 -7.03 1.12 -7.46
CA GLN A 39 -8.47 1.02 -7.70
C GLN A 39 -9.28 1.67 -6.57
N TYR A 40 -8.81 1.58 -5.32
CA TYR A 40 -9.48 2.16 -4.16
C TYR A 40 -8.97 3.56 -3.77
N GLY A 41 -8.02 4.13 -4.51
CA GLY A 41 -7.40 5.42 -4.19
C GLY A 41 -6.61 5.44 -2.88
N ILE A 42 -6.05 4.30 -2.47
CA ILE A 42 -5.28 4.13 -1.23
C ILE A 42 -3.80 4.33 -1.53
N GLU A 43 -3.12 5.17 -0.74
CA GLU A 43 -1.67 5.34 -0.84
C GLU A 43 -0.96 4.05 -0.38
N THR A 44 -0.11 3.49 -1.24
CA THR A 44 0.67 2.30 -0.88
C THR A 44 1.78 2.65 0.12
N PRO A 45 2.17 1.72 1.01
CA PRO A 45 3.33 1.90 1.88
C PRO A 45 4.60 2.31 1.12
N TYR A 46 4.80 1.77 -0.08
CA TYR A 46 5.89 2.17 -0.97
C TYR A 46 5.79 3.64 -1.42
N ALA A 47 4.62 4.07 -1.90
CA ALA A 47 4.38 5.46 -2.32
C ALA A 47 4.58 6.44 -1.16
N ARG A 48 4.07 6.10 0.03
CA ARG A 48 4.26 6.88 1.27
C ARG A 48 5.73 7.04 1.61
N ARG A 49 6.53 5.98 1.54
CA ARG A 49 7.99 6.05 1.80
C ARG A 49 8.72 6.88 0.75
N ARG A 50 8.38 6.71 -0.53
CA ARG A 50 8.97 7.51 -1.62
C ARG A 50 8.65 8.99 -1.45
N ARG A 51 7.42 9.34 -1.06
CA ARG A 51 7.01 10.72 -0.76
C ARG A 51 7.79 11.29 0.42
N ARG A 52 7.94 10.53 1.51
CA ARG A 52 8.75 10.94 2.67
C ARG A 52 10.22 11.15 2.32
N ARG A 53 10.77 10.36 1.40
CA ARG A 53 12.14 10.53 0.91
C ARG A 53 12.27 11.79 0.06
N ALA A 54 11.38 11.98 -0.90
CA ALA A 54 11.35 13.19 -1.73
C ALA A 54 11.16 14.46 -0.89
N ALA A 55 10.31 14.41 0.15
CA ALA A 55 10.14 15.53 1.09
C ALA A 55 11.40 15.84 1.91
N ARG A 56 12.29 14.86 2.11
CA ARG A 56 13.59 15.07 2.78
C ARG A 56 14.66 15.63 1.84
N GLU A 57 14.60 15.26 0.55
CA GLU A 57 15.54 15.76 -0.47
C GLU A 57 15.27 17.22 -0.86
N HIS A 58 14.04 17.73 -0.69
CA HIS A 58 13.68 19.10 -1.04
C HIS A 58 13.97 20.14 0.06
N THR A 59 14.49 19.71 1.22
CA THR A 59 14.86 20.59 2.36
C THR A 59 16.36 20.98 2.34
N ILE A 60 17.10 20.64 1.28
CA ILE A 60 18.54 20.91 1.15
C ILE A 60 18.77 22.04 0.15
#